data_AF-A0A9X2JKA3-F1
#
_entry.id   AF-A0A9X2JKA3-F1
#
_cell.length_a   1.000
_cell.length_b   1.000
_cell.length_c   1.000
_cell.angle_alpha   90.00
_cell.angle_beta   90.00
_cell.angle_gamma   90.00
#
_symmetry.space_group_name_H-M   'P 1'
#
loop_
_entity.id
_entity.type
_entity.pdbx_description
1 polymer ?
#
loop_
_entity_poly.entity_id
_entity_poly.type
_entity_poly.pdbx_seq_one_letter_code
_entity_poly.pdbx_strand_id
1 'polypeptide(L)'
;MRGPRVDANQILLAIERKVGNPPRTGLMQALRTRKLVQAIRTGQRMKLRPDDEISRVYQNEDEIIRDGVVRWAAVVQANTTLYAADPHTSPAQLVYCPAGVAPLPTVQATAANIFALKDTMPTAEDEQKLAEMITDEYIRALDWKVPHSLSEGFDMVTTIVPVPRAHIPEGLLAMGILPILAHPQSYLSVVIPQAFWQAEFREEWKHRALEIKQQQLERRQHFEASRRQAAEELKKTKFEVPPVTITQRAAKELSSRMANAGTSSAETRIRVLANLLDNGSASYNLQFESMNASQGDDLKFRAHGLHFVVDYEALTQLVGYTIGWMQTDNTEGFEFLSPLG
;
A
#
# COMPACT_ATOMS: atom_id res chain seq x y z
N MET A 1 -31.19 5.65 3.54
CA MET A 1 -31.23 6.46 4.78
C MET A 1 -29.88 6.34 5.44
N ARG A 2 -29.09 7.42 5.55
CA ARG A 2 -27.86 7.40 6.36
C ARG A 2 -28.32 7.47 7.82
N GLY A 3 -27.99 6.46 8.63
CA GLY A 3 -28.25 6.47 10.06
C GLY A 3 -27.62 7.69 10.74
N PRO A 4 -27.94 7.96 12.03
CA PRO A 4 -27.34 9.07 12.76
C PRO A 4 -25.81 8.99 12.66
N ARG A 5 -25.18 10.03 12.10
CA ARG A 5 -23.72 10.14 12.07
C ARG A 5 -23.23 10.18 13.51
N VAL A 6 -22.41 9.22 13.90
CA VAL A 6 -21.79 9.19 15.21
C VAL A 6 -20.89 10.42 15.34
N ASP A 7 -21.02 11.14 16.45
CA ASP A 7 -20.21 12.32 16.73
C ASP A 7 -18.75 11.91 16.98
N ALA A 8 -17.84 12.43 16.16
CA ALA A 8 -16.40 12.15 16.25
C ALA A 8 -15.82 12.47 17.63
N ASN A 9 -16.36 13.48 18.32
CA ASN A 9 -15.93 13.84 19.67
C ASN A 9 -16.38 12.78 20.69
N GLN A 10 -17.58 12.22 20.54
CA GLN A 10 -18.06 11.14 21.41
C GLN A 10 -17.24 9.85 21.23
N ILE A 11 -16.85 9.54 19.99
CA ILE A 11 -15.95 8.42 19.70
C ILE A 11 -14.61 8.64 20.41
N LEU A 12 -14.01 9.82 20.26
CA LEU A 12 -12.70 10.13 20.86
C LEU A 12 -12.74 10.03 22.39
N LEU A 13 -13.74 10.65 23.02
CA LEU A 13 -13.96 10.58 24.47
C LEU A 13 -14.18 9.14 24.98
N ALA A 14 -14.80 8.28 24.18
CA ALA A 14 -14.96 6.88 24.54
C ALA A 14 -13.66 6.08 24.42
N ILE A 15 -12.82 6.39 23.41
CA ILE A 15 -11.48 5.83 23.28
C ILE A 15 -10.63 6.28 24.47
N GLU A 16 -10.62 7.56 24.81
CA GLU A 16 -9.93 8.12 25.97
C GLU A 16 -10.31 7.41 27.27
N ARG A 17 -11.61 7.19 27.50
CA ARG A 17 -12.08 6.45 28.69
C ARG A 17 -11.53 5.03 28.78
N LYS A 18 -11.41 4.33 27.64
CA LYS A 18 -10.86 2.96 27.58
C LYS A 18 -9.34 2.93 27.74
N VAL A 19 -8.65 3.87 27.09
CA VAL A 19 -7.19 4.00 27.09
C VAL A 19 -6.66 4.53 28.43
N GLY A 20 -7.40 5.46 29.07
CA GLY A 20 -7.02 6.16 30.28
C GLY A 20 -6.26 7.46 30.03
N ASN A 21 -6.31 8.36 31.02
CA ASN A 21 -5.64 9.66 30.99
C ASN A 21 -4.12 9.50 31.20
N PRO A 22 -3.27 10.26 30.48
CA PRO A 22 -1.85 10.36 30.78
C PRO A 22 -1.59 11.24 32.03
N PRO A 23 -0.45 11.08 32.73
CA PRO A 23 0.46 9.95 32.60
C PRO A 23 -0.18 8.67 33.16
N ARG A 24 -0.04 7.54 32.45
CA ARG A 24 -0.74 6.29 32.77
C ARG A 24 -0.04 5.44 33.84
N THR A 25 0.25 6.04 34.99
CA THR A 25 1.15 5.49 36.04
C THR A 25 0.43 4.93 37.28
N GLY A 26 -0.89 5.11 37.44
CA GLY A 26 -1.64 4.63 38.60
C GLY A 26 -1.94 3.12 38.59
N LEU A 27 -2.17 2.48 39.75
CA LEU A 27 -2.40 1.01 39.86
C LEU A 27 -3.58 0.50 38.99
N MET A 28 -4.73 1.17 39.03
CA MET A 28 -5.88 0.84 38.19
C MET A 28 -5.63 1.13 36.70
N GLN A 29 -4.80 2.14 36.41
CA GLN A 29 -4.36 2.43 35.06
C GLN A 29 -3.37 1.38 34.57
N ALA A 30 -2.51 0.82 35.42
CA ALA A 30 -1.51 -0.16 35.04
C ALA A 30 -2.11 -1.41 34.37
N LEU A 31 -3.31 -1.85 34.80
CA LEU A 31 -4.04 -2.93 34.12
C LEU A 31 -4.52 -2.53 32.73
N ARG A 32 -5.03 -1.30 32.56
CA ARG A 32 -5.45 -0.76 31.25
C ARG A 32 -4.25 -0.54 30.34
N THR A 33 -3.19 0.06 30.86
CA THR A 33 -1.90 0.24 30.20
C THR A 33 -1.33 -1.10 29.76
N ARG A 34 -1.38 -2.15 30.59
CA ARG A 34 -0.90 -3.48 30.19
C ARG A 34 -1.69 -4.04 29.00
N LYS A 35 -3.02 -3.90 28.98
CA LYS A 35 -3.85 -4.31 27.82
C LYS A 35 -3.51 -3.49 26.57
N LEU A 36 -3.29 -2.19 26.74
CA LEU A 36 -2.91 -1.28 25.64
C LEU A 36 -1.53 -1.62 25.08
N VAL A 37 -0.52 -1.77 25.95
CA VAL A 37 0.84 -2.20 25.59
C VAL A 37 0.80 -3.53 24.86
N GLN A 38 0.07 -4.52 25.38
CA GLN A 38 -0.06 -5.81 24.73
C GLN A 38 -0.68 -5.66 23.33
N ALA A 39 -1.79 -4.92 23.21
CA ALA A 39 -2.45 -4.71 21.93
C ALA A 39 -1.55 -3.98 20.92
N ILE A 40 -0.83 -2.94 21.35
CA ILE A 40 0.13 -2.22 20.48
C ILE A 40 1.23 -3.19 20.01
N ARG A 41 1.83 -3.94 20.93
CA ARG A 41 2.95 -4.86 20.64
C ARG A 41 2.54 -6.14 19.90
N THR A 42 1.25 -6.48 19.85
CA THR A 42 0.76 -7.56 18.97
C THR A 42 0.82 -7.20 17.48
N GLY A 43 0.98 -5.91 17.14
CA GLY A 43 1.21 -5.49 15.76
C GLY A 43 2.57 -5.97 15.26
N GLN A 44 2.63 -6.50 14.04
CA GLN A 44 3.90 -6.81 13.39
C GLN A 44 4.74 -5.51 13.30
N ARG A 45 6.04 -5.57 13.62
CA ARG A 45 6.94 -4.44 13.39
C ARG A 45 7.51 -4.47 11.99
N MET A 46 7.72 -3.29 11.42
CA MET A 46 8.42 -3.15 10.14
C MET A 46 9.89 -3.59 10.30
N LYS A 47 10.46 -4.20 9.27
CA LYS A 47 11.92 -4.40 9.17
C LYS A 47 12.52 -3.09 8.71
N LEU A 48 13.11 -2.34 9.63
CA LEU A 48 13.69 -1.03 9.37
C LEU A 48 15.21 -1.09 9.35
N ARG A 49 15.81 -0.15 8.62
CA ARG A 49 17.23 0.15 8.80
C ARG A 49 17.44 0.89 10.12
N PRO A 50 18.63 0.79 10.76
CA PRO A 50 18.90 1.47 12.03
C PRO A 50 18.73 3.00 11.98
N ASP A 51 18.94 3.61 10.81
CA ASP A 51 18.83 5.04 10.54
C ASP A 51 17.43 5.48 10.07
N ASP A 52 16.49 4.55 9.92
CA ASP A 52 15.13 4.88 9.51
C ASP A 52 14.41 5.65 10.62
N GLU A 53 13.83 6.79 10.29
CA GLU A 53 13.12 7.66 11.21
C GLU A 53 11.98 6.95 11.97
N ILE A 54 11.29 5.99 11.36
CA ILE A 54 10.22 5.22 12.02
C ILE A 54 10.77 4.46 13.24
N SER A 55 12.06 4.13 13.27
CA SER A 55 12.71 3.49 14.42
C SER A 55 12.59 4.34 15.69
N ARG A 56 12.51 5.68 15.57
CA ARG A 56 12.29 6.59 16.71
C ARG A 56 10.92 6.34 17.36
N VAL A 57 9.89 6.00 16.58
CA VAL A 57 8.57 5.64 17.13
C VAL A 57 8.66 4.38 17.98
N TYR A 58 9.38 3.35 17.51
CA TYR A 58 9.56 2.11 18.26
C TYR A 58 10.44 2.26 19.51
N GLN A 59 11.46 3.11 19.45
CA GLN A 59 12.35 3.40 20.58
C GLN A 59 11.63 4.16 21.70
N ASN A 60 10.67 5.03 21.34
CA ASN A 60 9.92 5.85 22.29
C ASN A 60 8.49 5.31 22.56
N GLU A 61 8.17 4.09 22.11
CA GLU A 61 6.82 3.51 22.21
C GLU A 61 6.28 3.52 23.65
N ASP A 62 7.13 3.24 24.64
CA ASP A 62 6.73 3.21 26.05
C ASP A 62 6.38 4.61 26.58
N GLU A 63 7.08 5.65 26.13
CA GLU A 63 6.78 7.05 26.49
C GLU A 63 5.50 7.52 25.81
N ILE A 64 5.31 7.18 24.52
CA ILE A 64 4.08 7.47 23.78
C ILE A 64 2.88 6.79 24.47
N ILE A 65 3.03 5.53 24.90
CA ILE A 65 1.97 4.82 25.61
C ILE A 65 1.72 5.40 27.01
N ARG A 66 2.76 5.84 27.72
CA ARG A 66 2.62 6.39 29.07
C ARG A 66 1.98 7.78 29.06
N ASP A 67 2.47 8.67 28.20
CA ASP A 67 2.19 10.10 28.26
C ASP A 67 1.38 10.62 27.06
N GLY A 68 1.22 9.79 26.03
CA GLY A 68 0.50 10.19 24.82
C GLY A 68 -0.96 10.51 25.08
N VAL A 69 -1.45 11.54 24.40
CA VAL A 69 -2.85 11.98 24.42
C VAL A 69 -3.58 11.40 23.21
N VAL A 70 -4.85 11.05 23.39
CA VAL A 70 -5.67 10.52 22.28
C VAL A 70 -6.01 11.69 21.35
N ARG A 71 -5.77 11.52 20.05
CA ARG A 71 -6.08 12.52 19.02
C ARG A 71 -6.69 11.85 17.79
N TRP A 72 -7.50 12.62 17.08
CA TRP A 72 -7.78 12.32 15.69
C TRP A 72 -6.63 12.79 14.83
N ALA A 73 -6.22 11.93 13.91
CA ALA A 73 -5.32 12.28 12.82
C ALA A 73 -5.98 11.98 11.48
N ALA A 74 -5.65 12.77 10.46
CA ALA A 74 -6.05 12.52 9.09
C ALA A 74 -4.85 11.99 8.29
N VAL A 75 -5.11 11.07 7.37
CA VAL A 75 -4.10 10.48 6.49
C VAL A 75 -3.81 11.46 5.36
N VAL A 76 -2.55 11.89 5.26
CA VAL A 76 -2.06 12.71 4.14
C VAL A 76 -1.71 11.79 2.97
N GLN A 77 -0.87 10.79 3.22
CA GLN A 77 -0.49 9.75 2.26
C GLN A 77 -0.21 8.46 3.01
N ALA A 78 -0.48 7.33 2.38
CA ALA A 78 -0.22 6.02 2.94
C ALA A 78 0.43 5.13 1.88
N ASN A 79 1.26 4.18 2.32
CA ASN A 79 1.75 3.15 1.42
C ASN A 79 0.57 2.37 0.81
N THR A 80 0.61 2.12 -0.50
CA THR A 80 -0.51 1.49 -1.24
C THR A 80 -0.93 0.14 -0.67
N THR A 81 0.01 -0.62 -0.11
CA THR A 81 -0.30 -1.90 0.55
C THR A 81 -1.37 -1.75 1.63
N LEU A 82 -1.48 -0.59 2.30
CA LEU A 82 -2.51 -0.33 3.32
C LEU A 82 -3.94 -0.43 2.78
N TYR A 83 -4.12 -0.29 1.46
CA TYR A 83 -5.40 -0.43 0.76
C TYR A 83 -5.60 -1.82 0.12
N ALA A 84 -4.64 -2.72 0.28
CA ALA A 84 -4.69 -4.08 -0.22
C ALA A 84 -4.68 -5.11 0.93
N ALA A 85 -5.03 -6.34 0.60
CA ALA A 85 -4.94 -7.49 1.49
C ALA A 85 -3.48 -7.93 1.65
N ASP A 86 -2.71 -7.15 2.41
CA ASP A 86 -1.31 -7.40 2.73
C ASP A 86 -1.15 -7.56 4.26
N PRO A 87 -0.41 -8.58 4.73
CA PRO A 87 -0.30 -8.88 6.16
C PRO A 87 0.69 -7.94 6.88
N HIS A 88 1.48 -7.16 6.16
CA HIS A 88 2.58 -6.40 6.71
C HIS A 88 2.14 -5.03 7.21
N THR A 89 2.84 -4.60 8.26
CA THR A 89 2.76 -3.23 8.75
C THR A 89 3.41 -2.31 7.73
N SER A 90 2.72 -1.22 7.43
CA SER A 90 3.14 -0.25 6.43
C SER A 90 2.99 1.17 6.98
N PRO A 91 3.81 2.12 6.50
CA PRO A 91 3.80 3.48 7.03
C PRO A 91 2.65 4.32 6.44
N ALA A 92 2.19 5.28 7.22
CA ALA A 92 1.30 6.35 6.77
C ALA A 92 1.76 7.70 7.32
N GLN A 93 1.78 8.71 6.46
CA GLN A 93 1.98 10.10 6.84
C GLN A 93 0.65 10.68 7.30
N LEU A 94 0.62 11.19 8.54
CA LEU A 94 -0.58 11.71 9.17
C LEU A 94 -0.41 13.18 9.52
N VAL A 95 -1.52 13.91 9.57
CA VAL A 95 -1.59 15.26 10.16
C VAL A 95 -2.58 15.27 11.31
N TYR A 96 -2.26 16.00 12.38
CA TYR A 96 -3.15 16.19 13.52
C TYR A 96 -2.88 17.52 14.24
N CYS A 97 -3.82 17.93 15.09
CA CYS A 97 -3.65 19.09 15.97
C CYS A 97 -3.19 18.62 17.37
N PRO A 98 -1.96 18.95 17.83
CA PRO A 98 -1.47 18.51 19.14
C PRO A 98 -2.34 18.99 20.31
N ALA A 99 -2.81 20.23 20.25
CA ALA A 99 -3.70 20.79 21.27
C ALA A 99 -5.10 20.14 21.28
N GLY A 100 -5.50 19.45 20.21
CA GLY A 100 -6.81 18.81 20.08
C GLY A 100 -7.98 19.78 19.96
N VAL A 101 -7.72 21.04 19.61
CA VAL A 101 -8.74 22.10 19.51
C VAL A 101 -9.31 22.24 18.10
N ALA A 102 -8.62 21.74 17.08
CA ALA A 102 -9.09 21.78 15.70
C ALA A 102 -10.25 20.79 15.46
N PRO A 103 -11.36 21.21 14.83
CA PRO A 103 -12.42 20.30 14.42
C PRO A 103 -11.89 19.22 13.46
N LEU A 104 -12.42 17.99 13.57
CA LEU A 104 -12.03 16.89 12.68
C LEU A 104 -12.14 17.25 11.18
N PRO A 105 -13.21 17.93 10.69
CA PRO A 105 -13.26 18.35 9.29
C PRO A 105 -12.08 19.24 8.87
N THR A 106 -11.62 20.13 9.75
CA THR A 106 -10.43 20.97 9.48
C THR A 106 -9.17 20.12 9.40
N VAL A 107 -8.98 19.15 10.30
CA VAL A 107 -7.83 18.23 10.22
C VAL A 107 -7.83 17.43 8.90
N GLN A 108 -9.00 16.98 8.44
CA GLN A 108 -9.15 16.30 7.14
C GLN A 108 -8.88 17.22 5.95
N ALA A 109 -9.38 18.46 6.00
CA ALA A 109 -9.12 19.47 4.97
C ALA A 109 -7.63 19.78 4.89
N THR A 110 -6.94 19.91 6.03
CA THR A 110 -5.48 20.09 6.06
C THR A 110 -4.75 18.92 5.42
N ALA A 111 -5.16 17.68 5.67
CA ALA A 111 -4.54 16.53 5.00
C ALA A 111 -4.68 16.60 3.48
N ALA A 112 -5.87 16.95 2.99
CA ALA A 112 -6.12 17.14 1.57
C ALA A 112 -5.30 18.30 0.98
N ASN A 113 -5.17 19.42 1.69
CA ASN A 113 -4.38 20.57 1.28
C ASN A 113 -2.89 20.22 1.17
N ILE A 114 -2.34 19.48 2.14
CA ILE A 114 -0.95 19.01 2.07
C ILE A 114 -0.77 18.06 0.88
N PHE A 115 -1.68 17.11 0.69
CA PHE A 115 -1.60 16.17 -0.44
C PHE A 115 -1.70 16.88 -1.79
N ALA A 116 -2.48 17.95 -1.90
CA ALA A 116 -2.59 18.76 -3.11
C ALA A 116 -1.29 19.46 -3.51
N LEU A 117 -0.30 19.53 -2.62
CA LEU A 117 1.04 20.03 -2.96
C LEU A 117 1.90 19.01 -3.72
N LYS A 118 1.47 17.74 -3.81
CA LYS A 118 2.23 16.70 -4.51
C LYS A 118 2.45 17.05 -5.97
N ASP A 119 3.70 16.90 -6.42
CA ASP A 119 4.16 17.26 -7.77
C ASP A 119 3.98 18.76 -8.12
N THR A 120 3.91 19.64 -7.11
CA THR A 120 3.86 21.10 -7.28
C THR A 120 5.14 21.80 -6.82
N MET A 121 5.29 23.09 -7.15
CA MET A 121 6.41 23.94 -6.71
C MET A 121 5.87 25.23 -6.06
N PRO A 122 5.45 25.19 -4.78
CA PRO A 122 4.97 26.38 -4.06
C PRO A 122 6.06 27.46 -3.98
N THR A 123 5.69 28.71 -3.74
CA THR A 123 6.65 29.82 -3.54
C THR A 123 7.03 30.03 -2.08
N ALA A 124 6.16 29.64 -1.14
CA ALA A 124 6.43 29.72 0.29
C ALA A 124 7.37 28.56 0.71
N GLU A 125 8.44 28.88 1.46
CA GLU A 125 9.49 27.92 1.81
C GLU A 125 8.98 26.73 2.66
N ASP A 126 8.04 27.00 3.57
CA ASP A 126 7.45 26.00 4.44
C ASP A 126 6.48 25.06 3.69
N GLU A 127 5.74 25.58 2.70
CA GLU A 127 4.96 24.75 1.78
C GLU A 127 5.84 23.96 0.82
N GLN A 128 6.97 24.52 0.34
CA GLN A 128 7.94 23.80 -0.50
C GLN A 128 8.47 22.54 0.19
N LYS A 129 8.81 22.64 1.48
CA LYS A 129 9.28 21.48 2.27
C LYS A 129 8.23 20.37 2.30
N LEU A 130 6.96 20.71 2.47
CA LEU A 130 5.87 19.73 2.45
C LEU A 130 5.62 19.16 1.05
N ALA A 131 5.71 19.99 0.01
CA ALA A 131 5.60 19.55 -1.38
C ALA A 131 6.71 18.55 -1.75
N GLU A 132 7.95 18.83 -1.34
CA GLU A 132 9.09 17.92 -1.52
C GLU A 132 8.87 16.61 -0.77
N MET A 133 8.47 16.67 0.51
CA MET A 133 8.22 15.47 1.31
C MET A 133 7.11 14.57 0.76
N ILE A 134 6.02 15.14 0.25
CA ILE A 134 4.90 14.33 -0.26
C ILE A 134 5.16 13.81 -1.69
N THR A 135 6.06 14.46 -2.42
CA THR A 135 6.48 14.04 -3.75
C THR A 135 7.56 12.95 -3.66
N ASP A 136 8.54 13.12 -2.77
CA ASP A 136 9.56 12.13 -2.49
C ASP A 136 9.10 11.17 -1.38
N GLU A 137 8.63 9.98 -1.78
CA GLU A 137 8.12 8.94 -0.88
C GLU A 137 9.17 8.37 0.10
N TYR A 138 10.45 8.76 -0.01
CA TYR A 138 11.51 8.40 0.92
C TYR A 138 11.70 9.40 2.06
N ILE A 139 11.27 10.65 1.88
CA ILE A 139 11.32 11.64 2.94
C ILE A 139 10.27 11.27 3.99
N ARG A 140 10.74 11.17 5.23
CA ARG A 140 9.90 10.94 6.40
C ARG A 140 9.80 12.27 7.14
N ALA A 141 8.58 12.71 7.44
CA ALA A 141 8.34 13.90 8.25
C ALA A 141 7.86 13.47 9.62
N LEU A 142 8.60 13.86 10.65
CA LEU A 142 8.51 13.26 11.98
C LEU A 142 8.17 14.21 13.13
N ASP A 143 7.49 15.32 12.87
CA ASP A 143 7.15 16.40 13.83
C ASP A 143 7.08 17.76 13.10
N TRP A 144 6.90 17.74 11.78
CA TRP A 144 6.99 18.95 10.98
C TRP A 144 5.75 19.79 11.19
N LYS A 145 5.94 21.08 11.46
CA LYS A 145 4.83 22.02 11.56
C LYS A 145 4.19 22.19 10.20
N VAL A 146 2.86 22.22 10.18
CA VAL A 146 2.09 22.55 8.99
C VAL A 146 1.93 24.06 8.91
N PRO A 147 2.19 24.69 7.76
CA PRO A 147 1.91 26.10 7.53
C PRO A 147 0.46 26.46 7.88
N HIS A 148 0.27 27.63 8.49
CA HIS A 148 -1.07 28.12 8.84
C HIS A 148 -1.96 28.36 7.61
N SER A 149 -1.36 28.63 6.44
CA SER A 149 -2.04 28.72 5.14
C SER A 149 -2.77 27.43 4.75
N LEU A 150 -2.25 26.26 5.15
CA LEU A 150 -2.84 24.95 4.84
C LEU A 150 -3.78 24.45 5.93
N SER A 151 -3.77 25.07 7.11
CA SER A 151 -4.39 24.56 8.34
C SER A 151 -5.42 25.49 8.98
N GLU A 152 -5.93 26.46 8.22
CA GLU A 152 -6.94 27.45 8.70
C GLU A 152 -6.48 28.19 9.97
N GLY A 153 -5.17 28.37 10.14
CA GLY A 153 -4.57 29.01 11.31
C GLY A 153 -4.43 28.12 12.56
N PHE A 154 -4.77 26.84 12.50
CA PHE A 154 -4.53 25.91 13.60
C PHE A 154 -3.09 25.40 13.63
N ASP A 155 -2.53 25.30 14.83
CA ASP A 155 -1.24 24.61 15.01
C ASP A 155 -1.42 23.11 14.77
N MET A 156 -0.95 22.65 13.60
CA MET A 156 -0.94 21.25 13.21
C MET A 156 0.49 20.78 12.97
N VAL A 157 0.67 19.47 13.14
CA VAL A 157 1.93 18.79 12.84
C VAL A 157 1.67 17.58 11.97
N THR A 158 2.63 17.26 11.12
CA THR A 158 2.65 16.04 10.33
C THR A 158 3.67 15.06 10.90
N THR A 159 3.29 13.79 10.99
CA THR A 159 4.12 12.71 11.55
C THR A 159 3.92 11.41 10.78
N ILE A 160 5.00 10.68 10.53
CA ILE A 160 4.95 9.33 9.97
C ILE A 160 4.66 8.33 11.10
N VAL A 161 3.70 7.43 10.87
CA VAL A 161 3.40 6.35 11.81
C VAL A 161 3.44 4.99 11.13
N PRO A 162 3.97 3.95 11.80
CA PRO A 162 3.71 2.58 11.38
C PRO A 162 2.24 2.24 11.65
N VAL A 163 1.56 1.62 10.68
CA VAL A 163 0.16 1.19 10.81
C VAL A 163 0.09 -0.34 10.80
N PRO A 164 0.08 -1.01 11.96
CA PRO A 164 -0.08 -2.44 12.01
C PRO A 164 -1.48 -2.88 11.58
N ARG A 165 -1.56 -3.92 10.75
CA ARG A 165 -2.83 -4.46 10.24
C ARG A 165 -3.79 -4.87 11.34
N ALA A 166 -3.27 -5.47 12.40
CA ALA A 166 -4.06 -5.86 13.57
C ALA A 166 -4.73 -4.66 14.27
N HIS A 167 -4.22 -3.45 14.08
CA HIS A 167 -4.71 -2.25 14.74
C HIS A 167 -5.88 -1.58 14.02
N ILE A 168 -6.15 -1.94 12.76
CA ILE A 168 -7.27 -1.39 11.98
C ILE A 168 -8.26 -2.51 11.59
N PRO A 169 -9.58 -2.25 11.55
CA PRO A 169 -10.57 -3.23 11.14
C PRO A 169 -10.30 -3.74 9.71
N GLU A 170 -10.52 -5.03 9.50
CA GLU A 170 -10.27 -5.72 8.22
C GLU A 170 -8.82 -5.67 7.72
N GLY A 171 -7.88 -5.15 8.51
CA GLY A 171 -6.49 -4.93 8.07
C GLY A 171 -6.36 -3.93 6.92
N LEU A 172 -7.39 -3.11 6.66
CA LEU A 172 -7.47 -2.24 5.50
C LEU A 172 -7.66 -0.78 5.92
N LEU A 173 -6.90 0.14 5.32
CA LEU A 173 -7.10 1.57 5.53
C LEU A 173 -8.32 2.05 4.74
N ALA A 174 -9.49 1.95 5.36
CA ALA A 174 -10.77 2.20 4.68
C ALA A 174 -11.28 3.64 4.80
N MET A 175 -10.69 4.42 5.71
CA MET A 175 -11.04 5.81 5.96
C MET A 175 -9.77 6.65 6.07
N GLY A 176 -9.84 7.92 5.69
CA GLY A 176 -8.72 8.86 5.78
C GLY A 176 -8.49 9.44 7.18
N ILE A 177 -8.96 8.79 8.24
CA ILE A 177 -8.82 9.24 9.64
C ILE A 177 -8.47 8.08 10.56
N LEU A 178 -7.67 8.33 11.59
CA LEU A 178 -7.24 7.32 12.56
C LEU A 178 -7.19 7.93 13.97
N PRO A 179 -7.62 7.20 15.01
CA PRO A 179 -7.31 7.58 16.38
C PRO A 179 -5.86 7.19 16.70
N ILE A 180 -5.09 8.15 17.21
CA ILE A 180 -3.68 7.98 17.57
C ILE A 180 -3.44 8.32 19.04
N LEU A 181 -2.37 7.76 19.60
CA LEU A 181 -1.72 8.29 20.80
C LEU A 181 -0.55 9.15 20.34
N ALA A 182 -0.65 10.46 20.60
CA ALA A 182 0.38 11.43 20.25
C ALA A 182 1.11 11.89 21.50
N HIS A 183 2.44 11.76 21.52
CA HIS A 183 3.24 12.28 22.63
C HIS A 183 3.26 13.82 22.61
N PRO A 184 2.92 14.52 23.71
CA PRO A 184 2.66 15.95 23.68
C PRO A 184 3.89 16.82 23.40
N GLN A 185 5.11 16.33 23.66
CA GLN A 185 6.35 17.10 23.44
C GLN A 185 7.12 16.67 22.20
N SER A 186 7.16 15.37 21.89
CA SER A 186 7.96 14.84 20.78
C SER A 186 7.15 14.63 19.50
N TYR A 187 5.82 14.75 19.57
CA TYR A 187 4.87 14.54 18.46
C TYR A 187 4.90 13.15 17.81
N LEU A 188 5.77 12.25 18.30
CA LEU A 188 5.77 10.84 17.93
C LEU A 188 4.44 10.22 18.30
N SER A 189 3.95 9.36 17.41
CA SER A 189 2.60 8.84 17.51
C SER A 189 2.51 7.36 17.17
N VAL A 190 1.56 6.67 17.79
CA VAL A 190 1.19 5.29 17.46
C VAL A 190 -0.31 5.20 17.19
N VAL A 191 -0.70 4.32 16.27
CA VAL A 191 -2.12 4.04 16.01
C VAL A 191 -2.72 3.33 17.22
N ILE A 192 -3.89 3.79 17.66
CA ILE A 192 -4.62 3.12 18.74
C ILE A 192 -5.24 1.83 18.17
N PRO A 193 -5.00 0.65 18.77
CA PRO A 193 -5.57 -0.60 18.26
C PRO A 193 -7.10 -0.60 18.25
N GLN A 194 -7.70 -1.16 17.20
CA GLN A 194 -9.16 -1.24 17.00
C GLN A 194 -9.95 -1.80 18.19
N ALA A 195 -9.34 -2.62 19.05
CA ALA A 195 -9.96 -3.12 20.27
C ALA A 195 -10.44 -2.00 21.20
N PHE A 196 -9.81 -0.82 21.14
CA PHE A 196 -10.18 0.36 21.92
C PHE A 196 -11.22 1.23 21.23
N TRP A 197 -11.48 1.04 19.94
CA TRP A 197 -12.45 1.85 19.20
C TRP A 197 -13.89 1.57 19.68
N GLN A 198 -14.78 2.53 19.44
CA GLN A 198 -16.22 2.30 19.60
C GLN A 198 -16.74 1.32 18.55
N ALA A 199 -17.80 0.59 18.86
CA ALA A 199 -18.30 -0.46 17.99
C ALA A 199 -18.82 0.13 16.68
N GLU A 200 -19.55 1.22 16.77
CA GLU A 200 -20.16 1.95 15.66
C GLU A 200 -19.09 2.43 14.66
N PHE A 201 -17.99 2.99 15.16
CA PHE A 201 -16.86 3.41 14.32
C PHE A 201 -16.18 2.22 13.63
N ARG A 202 -16.03 1.08 14.32
CA ARG A 202 -15.49 -0.14 13.68
C ARG A 202 -16.43 -0.69 12.60
N GLU A 203 -17.73 -0.67 12.82
CA GLU A 203 -18.69 -1.17 11.82
C GLU A 203 -18.76 -0.26 10.60
N GLU A 204 -18.70 1.06 10.78
CA GLU A 204 -18.55 1.99 9.64
C GLU A 204 -17.26 1.71 8.87
N TRP A 205 -16.14 1.50 9.57
CA TRP A 205 -14.87 1.14 8.95
C TRP A 205 -14.97 -0.16 8.14
N LYS A 206 -15.55 -1.22 8.71
CA LYS A 206 -15.75 -2.50 8.03
C LYS A 206 -16.62 -2.35 6.78
N HIS A 207 -17.68 -1.55 6.86
CA HIS A 207 -18.53 -1.26 5.72
C HIS A 207 -17.73 -0.60 4.58
N ARG A 208 -16.91 0.41 4.90
CA ARG A 208 -16.01 1.05 3.92
C ARG A 208 -14.97 0.09 3.36
N ALA A 209 -14.40 -0.78 4.21
CA ALA A 209 -13.44 -1.79 3.77
C ALA A 209 -14.08 -2.77 2.79
N LEU A 210 -15.34 -3.17 3.01
CA LEU A 210 -16.09 -4.02 2.08
C LEU A 210 -16.37 -3.32 0.75
N GLU A 211 -16.75 -2.03 0.77
CA GLU A 211 -16.92 -1.23 -0.45
C GLU A 211 -15.63 -1.19 -1.28
N ILE A 212 -14.47 -0.96 -0.64
CA ILE A 212 -13.17 -0.94 -1.32
C ILE A 212 -12.85 -2.30 -1.93
N LYS A 213 -13.00 -3.40 -1.16
CA LYS A 213 -12.78 -4.77 -1.65
C LYS A 213 -13.68 -5.09 -2.85
N GLN A 214 -14.95 -4.67 -2.81
CA GLN A 214 -15.90 -4.87 -3.90
C GLN A 214 -15.50 -4.08 -5.16
N GLN A 215 -15.12 -2.81 -5.02
CA GLN A 215 -14.62 -1.99 -6.12
C GLN A 215 -13.36 -2.57 -6.75
N GLN A 216 -12.42 -3.07 -5.94
CA GLN A 216 -11.21 -3.75 -6.41
C GLN A 216 -11.55 -5.02 -7.20
N LEU A 217 -12.51 -5.83 -6.71
CA LEU A 217 -12.98 -7.03 -7.42
C LEU A 217 -13.62 -6.69 -8.76
N GLU A 218 -14.49 -5.69 -8.82
CA GLU A 218 -15.14 -5.23 -10.05
C GLU A 218 -14.13 -4.72 -11.07
N ARG A 219 -13.15 -3.90 -10.63
CA ARG A 219 -12.06 -3.44 -11.49
C ARG A 219 -11.24 -4.60 -12.05
N ARG A 220 -10.93 -5.59 -11.20
CA ARG A 220 -10.22 -6.80 -11.63
C ARG A 220 -11.01 -7.60 -12.66
N GLN A 221 -12.30 -7.83 -12.42
CA GLN A 221 -13.18 -8.54 -13.36
C GLN A 221 -13.31 -7.79 -14.68
N HIS A 222 -13.46 -6.47 -14.65
CA HIS A 222 -13.50 -5.63 -15.84
C HIS A 222 -12.18 -5.70 -16.63
N PHE A 223 -11.04 -5.62 -15.94
CA PHE A 223 -9.73 -5.75 -16.55
C PHE A 223 -9.53 -7.13 -17.21
N GLU A 224 -9.87 -8.22 -16.51
CA GLU A 224 -9.81 -9.58 -17.04
C GLU A 224 -10.75 -9.79 -18.25
N ALA A 225 -11.96 -9.21 -18.21
CA ALA A 225 -12.91 -9.26 -19.32
C ALA A 225 -12.40 -8.52 -20.56
N SER A 226 -11.86 -7.31 -20.38
CA SER A 226 -11.25 -6.51 -21.45
C SER A 226 -10.07 -7.24 -22.09
N ARG A 227 -9.22 -7.90 -21.27
CA ARG A 227 -8.12 -8.73 -21.78
C ARG A 227 -8.61 -9.90 -22.63
N ARG A 228 -9.65 -10.61 -22.16
CA ARG A 228 -10.26 -11.72 -22.92
C ARG A 228 -10.85 -11.25 -24.24
N GLN A 229 -11.56 -10.12 -24.25
CA GLN A 229 -12.11 -9.56 -25.48
C GLN A 229 -11.01 -9.22 -26.48
N ALA A 230 -9.93 -8.55 -26.04
CA ALA A 230 -8.79 -8.23 -26.90
C ALA A 230 -8.14 -9.50 -27.48
N ALA A 231 -8.01 -10.56 -26.67
CA ALA A 231 -7.50 -11.85 -27.14
C ALA A 231 -8.40 -12.49 -28.21
N GLU A 232 -9.72 -12.44 -28.04
CA GLU A 232 -10.69 -12.97 -29.02
C GLU A 232 -10.73 -12.14 -30.32
N GLU A 233 -10.58 -10.82 -30.23
CA GLU A 233 -10.45 -9.95 -31.41
C GLU A 233 -9.16 -10.24 -32.18
N LEU A 234 -8.06 -10.50 -31.48
CA LEU A 234 -6.77 -10.89 -32.06
C LEU A 234 -6.85 -12.25 -32.75
N LYS A 235 -7.58 -13.22 -32.17
CA LYS A 235 -7.88 -14.51 -32.84
C LYS A 235 -8.65 -14.32 -34.13
N LYS A 236 -9.66 -13.45 -34.14
CA LYS A 236 -10.55 -13.22 -35.30
C LYS A 236 -9.85 -12.51 -36.45
N THR A 237 -8.89 -11.65 -36.17
CA THR A 237 -8.33 -10.71 -37.16
C THR A 237 -7.45 -11.38 -38.22
N LYS A 238 -7.13 -12.68 -38.14
CA LYS A 238 -6.19 -13.39 -39.05
C LYS A 238 -4.89 -12.60 -39.30
N PHE A 239 -4.55 -11.68 -38.40
CA PHE A 239 -3.40 -10.81 -38.54
C PHE A 239 -2.14 -11.66 -38.38
N GLU A 240 -1.12 -11.41 -39.20
CA GLU A 240 0.18 -12.02 -38.97
C GLU A 240 0.73 -11.47 -37.66
N VAL A 241 0.62 -12.28 -36.62
CA VAL A 241 1.13 -11.95 -35.30
C VAL A 241 2.65 -11.78 -35.40
N PRO A 242 3.20 -10.61 -35.03
CA PRO A 242 4.65 -10.43 -34.97
C PRO A 242 5.28 -11.48 -34.04
N PRO A 243 6.46 -12.02 -34.39
CA PRO A 243 7.10 -13.03 -33.56
C PRO A 243 7.38 -12.47 -32.17
N VAL A 244 6.99 -13.22 -31.13
CA VAL A 244 7.46 -12.94 -29.76
C VAL A 244 8.96 -13.22 -29.72
N THR A 245 9.76 -12.20 -29.42
CA THR A 245 11.21 -12.31 -29.35
C THR A 245 11.64 -12.56 -27.91
N ILE A 246 12.72 -13.31 -27.74
CA ILE A 246 13.37 -13.57 -26.45
C ILE A 246 14.87 -13.43 -26.66
N THR A 247 15.57 -12.78 -25.73
CA THR A 247 17.03 -12.66 -25.81
C THR A 247 17.70 -14.02 -25.64
N GLN A 248 18.90 -14.20 -26.20
CA GLN A 248 19.68 -15.44 -26.02
C GLN A 248 19.94 -15.75 -24.53
N ARG A 249 20.19 -14.71 -23.71
CA ARG A 249 20.40 -14.85 -22.27
C ARG A 249 19.14 -15.39 -21.58
N ALA A 250 17.98 -14.79 -21.85
CA ALA A 250 16.70 -15.24 -21.30
C ALA A 250 16.35 -16.66 -21.76
N ALA A 251 16.57 -17.00 -23.03
CA ALA A 251 16.31 -18.35 -23.55
C ALA A 251 17.19 -19.41 -22.86
N LYS A 252 18.47 -19.10 -22.62
CA LYS A 252 19.40 -19.98 -21.90
C LYS A 252 18.98 -20.17 -20.44
N GLU A 253 18.64 -19.07 -19.76
CA GLU A 253 18.21 -19.13 -18.36
C GLU A 253 16.89 -19.91 -18.20
N LEU A 254 15.92 -19.66 -19.08
CA LEU A 254 14.67 -20.41 -19.08
C LEU A 254 14.92 -21.91 -19.30
N SER A 255 15.77 -22.26 -20.26
CA SER A 255 16.15 -23.66 -20.51
C SER A 255 16.81 -24.31 -19.30
N SER A 256 17.68 -23.57 -18.60
CA SER A 256 18.35 -24.02 -17.36
C SER A 256 17.33 -24.28 -16.24
N ARG A 257 16.40 -23.34 -16.01
CA ARG A 257 15.34 -23.47 -15.00
C ARG A 257 14.43 -24.66 -15.26
N MET A 258 14.08 -24.89 -16.51
CA MET A 258 13.26 -26.04 -16.92
C MET A 258 14.00 -27.36 -16.71
N ALA A 259 15.27 -27.45 -17.10
CA ALA A 259 16.09 -28.64 -16.86
C ALA A 259 16.21 -28.94 -15.35
N ASN A 260 16.43 -27.92 -14.52
CA ASN A 260 16.53 -28.07 -13.07
C ASN A 260 15.20 -28.47 -12.41
N ALA A 261 14.07 -28.06 -12.98
CA ALA A 261 12.74 -28.48 -12.52
C ALA A 261 12.39 -29.93 -12.91
N GLY A 262 13.29 -30.65 -13.58
CA GLY A 262 13.07 -32.02 -14.05
C GLY A 262 12.05 -32.10 -15.20
N THR A 263 11.71 -30.97 -15.81
CA THR A 263 10.75 -30.90 -16.90
C THR A 263 11.47 -31.06 -18.23
N SER A 264 11.46 -32.28 -18.76
CA SER A 264 11.99 -32.59 -20.10
C SER A 264 10.99 -32.23 -21.21
N SER A 265 10.03 -31.35 -20.96
CA SER A 265 8.97 -31.05 -21.94
C SER A 265 9.57 -30.46 -23.21
N ALA A 266 9.09 -30.93 -24.35
CA ALA A 266 9.50 -30.42 -25.66
C ALA A 266 9.07 -28.95 -25.89
N GLU A 267 8.11 -28.43 -25.11
CA GLU A 267 7.57 -27.08 -25.27
C GLU A 267 7.35 -26.41 -23.89
N THR A 268 7.72 -25.14 -23.77
CA THR A 268 7.46 -24.29 -22.59
C THR A 268 6.31 -23.33 -22.89
N ARG A 269 5.27 -23.27 -22.06
CA ARG A 269 4.23 -22.24 -22.19
C ARG A 269 4.67 -20.97 -21.46
N ILE A 270 4.61 -19.84 -22.15
CA ILE A 270 4.80 -18.51 -21.56
C ILE A 270 3.42 -17.93 -21.30
N ARG A 271 3.15 -17.60 -20.05
CA ARG A 271 1.96 -16.85 -19.61
C ARG A 271 2.37 -15.47 -19.14
N VAL A 272 1.52 -14.49 -19.40
CA VAL A 272 1.63 -13.16 -18.80
C VAL A 272 0.55 -13.03 -17.74
N LEU A 273 0.98 -13.11 -16.48
CA LEU A 273 0.18 -12.80 -15.32
C LEU A 273 0.09 -11.29 -15.18
N ALA A 274 -1.07 -10.72 -15.50
CA ALA A 274 -1.33 -9.33 -15.22
C ALA A 274 -1.90 -9.19 -13.81
N ASN A 275 -1.27 -8.36 -12.99
CA ASN A 275 -1.75 -7.98 -11.67
C ASN A 275 -2.20 -6.52 -11.74
N LEU A 276 -3.44 -6.26 -11.36
CA LEU A 276 -3.92 -4.89 -11.20
C LEU A 276 -3.34 -4.34 -9.89
N LEU A 277 -2.62 -3.22 -9.99
CA LEU A 277 -2.11 -2.46 -8.86
C LEU A 277 -3.21 -1.53 -8.32
N ASP A 278 -3.11 -1.12 -7.07
CA ASP A 278 -4.14 -0.33 -6.39
C ASP A 278 -4.40 1.04 -7.04
N ASN A 279 -3.39 1.62 -7.69
CA ASN A 279 -3.50 2.86 -8.47
C ASN A 279 -4.18 2.66 -9.83
N GLY A 280 -4.64 1.46 -10.15
CA GLY A 280 -5.28 1.11 -11.41
C GLY A 280 -4.31 0.82 -12.56
N SER A 281 -3.00 0.91 -12.35
CA SER A 281 -2.04 0.42 -13.33
C SER A 281 -1.95 -1.10 -13.28
N ALA A 282 -1.46 -1.72 -14.35
CA ALA A 282 -1.21 -3.15 -14.40
C ALA A 282 0.30 -3.40 -14.29
N SER A 283 0.70 -4.35 -13.44
CA SER A 283 2.01 -4.98 -13.54
C SER A 283 1.88 -6.32 -14.26
N TYR A 284 2.90 -6.69 -15.01
CA TYR A 284 2.91 -7.92 -15.79
C TYR A 284 4.09 -8.76 -15.33
N ASN A 285 3.81 -10.01 -14.96
CA ASN A 285 4.82 -10.99 -14.60
C ASN A 285 4.80 -12.13 -15.61
N LEU A 286 5.97 -12.55 -16.05
CA LEU A 286 6.12 -13.72 -16.90
C LEU A 286 6.11 -14.98 -16.02
N GLN A 287 5.20 -15.90 -16.35
CA GLN A 287 5.15 -17.22 -15.76
C GLN A 287 5.45 -18.26 -16.84
N PHE A 288 6.27 -19.24 -16.48
CA PHE A 288 6.67 -20.31 -17.38
C PHE A 288 6.14 -21.63 -16.84
N GLU A 289 5.42 -22.35 -17.68
CA GLU A 289 4.84 -23.65 -17.35
C GLU A 289 5.38 -24.71 -18.31
N SER A 290 5.83 -25.83 -17.76
CA SER A 290 6.11 -27.01 -18.56
C SER A 290 4.81 -27.63 -19.03
N MET A 291 4.76 -27.98 -20.32
CA MET A 291 3.60 -28.66 -20.87
C MET A 291 4.00 -29.95 -21.58
N ASN A 292 3.23 -31.00 -21.33
CA ASN A 292 3.39 -32.27 -22.03
C ASN A 292 2.84 -32.22 -23.46
N ALA A 293 1.93 -31.29 -23.76
CA ALA A 293 1.42 -31.00 -25.11
C ALA A 293 0.83 -29.58 -25.17
N SER A 294 0.96 -28.88 -26.30
CA SER A 294 0.24 -27.64 -26.58
C SER A 294 -1.28 -27.85 -26.46
N GLN A 295 -1.97 -27.08 -25.61
CA GLN A 295 -3.43 -27.13 -25.55
C GLN A 295 -4.02 -26.10 -26.52
N GLY A 296 -4.96 -26.52 -27.36
CA GLY A 296 -5.84 -25.62 -28.11
C GLY A 296 -5.12 -24.73 -29.13
N ASP A 297 -5.49 -23.45 -29.15
CA ASP A 297 -5.10 -22.44 -30.14
C ASP A 297 -3.81 -21.68 -29.79
N ASP A 298 -2.93 -22.26 -28.98
CA ASP A 298 -1.68 -21.58 -28.62
C ASP A 298 -0.80 -21.34 -29.85
N LEU A 299 -0.14 -20.18 -29.87
CA LEU A 299 0.80 -19.83 -30.93
C LEU A 299 2.19 -20.35 -30.60
N LYS A 300 2.81 -21.04 -31.56
CA LYS A 300 4.13 -21.66 -31.41
C LYS A 300 5.23 -20.75 -31.93
N PHE A 301 6.24 -20.53 -31.11
CA PHE A 301 7.42 -19.74 -31.45
C PHE A 301 8.69 -20.54 -31.22
N ARG A 302 9.74 -20.16 -31.96
CA ARG A 302 11.06 -20.75 -31.84
C ARG A 302 12.11 -19.65 -31.85
N ALA A 303 12.95 -19.61 -30.81
CA ALA A 303 14.04 -18.65 -30.72
C ALA A 303 15.19 -19.24 -29.91
N HIS A 304 16.43 -19.07 -30.39
CA HIS A 304 17.64 -19.52 -29.69
C HIS A 304 17.62 -20.99 -29.23
N GLY A 305 17.00 -21.88 -30.02
CA GLY A 305 16.86 -23.30 -29.70
C GLY A 305 15.71 -23.64 -28.73
N LEU A 306 15.06 -22.63 -28.15
CA LEU A 306 13.88 -22.80 -27.30
C LEU A 306 12.62 -22.89 -28.16
N HIS A 307 11.77 -23.86 -27.85
CA HIS A 307 10.39 -23.95 -28.34
C HIS A 307 9.46 -23.49 -27.24
N PHE A 308 8.63 -22.51 -27.54
CA PHE A 308 7.67 -22.02 -26.58
C PHE A 308 6.35 -21.71 -27.23
N VAL A 309 5.30 -21.74 -26.40
CA VAL A 309 3.95 -21.41 -26.83
C VAL A 309 3.41 -20.24 -26.01
N VAL A 310 2.63 -19.38 -26.65
CA VAL A 310 2.03 -18.20 -26.03
C VAL A 310 0.54 -18.24 -26.31
N ASP A 311 -0.26 -18.14 -25.25
CA ASP A 311 -1.71 -17.99 -25.40
C ASP A 311 -2.07 -16.57 -25.89
N TYR A 312 -3.24 -16.43 -26.51
CA TYR A 312 -3.66 -15.14 -27.06
C TYR A 312 -3.82 -14.04 -26.00
N GLU A 313 -4.12 -14.37 -24.74
CA GLU A 313 -4.23 -13.37 -23.66
C GLU A 313 -2.86 -12.80 -23.29
N ALA A 314 -1.83 -13.63 -23.26
CA ALA A 314 -0.43 -13.25 -23.04
C ALA A 314 0.12 -12.49 -24.25
N LEU A 315 -0.29 -12.89 -25.46
CA LEU A 315 0.16 -12.28 -26.69
C LEU A 315 -0.18 -10.80 -26.78
N THR A 316 -1.34 -10.37 -26.30
CA THR A 316 -1.74 -8.95 -26.27
C THR A 316 -0.74 -8.03 -25.55
N GLN A 317 0.08 -8.60 -24.66
CA GLN A 317 1.09 -7.88 -23.88
C GLN A 317 2.52 -8.09 -24.42
N LEU A 318 2.74 -9.16 -25.19
CA LEU A 318 4.06 -9.54 -25.71
C LEU A 318 4.33 -9.01 -27.11
N VAL A 319 3.30 -8.68 -27.88
CA VAL A 319 3.48 -8.15 -29.23
C VAL A 319 4.29 -6.86 -29.19
N GLY A 320 5.41 -6.85 -29.92
CA GLY A 320 6.34 -5.73 -29.99
C GLY A 320 7.40 -5.69 -28.90
N TYR A 321 7.30 -6.52 -27.86
CA TYR A 321 8.29 -6.59 -26.78
C TYR A 321 9.26 -7.77 -26.96
N THR A 322 10.48 -7.62 -26.44
CA THR A 322 11.44 -8.72 -26.33
C THR A 322 11.54 -9.20 -24.88
N ILE A 323 11.45 -10.51 -24.66
CA ILE A 323 11.65 -11.10 -23.32
C ILE A 323 13.15 -11.08 -22.98
N GLY A 324 13.50 -10.29 -21.97
CA GLY A 324 14.85 -10.12 -21.43
C GLY A 324 15.10 -10.99 -20.19
N TRP A 325 16.36 -10.98 -19.75
CA TRP A 325 16.77 -11.53 -18.46
C TRP A 325 17.70 -10.54 -17.79
N MET A 326 17.27 -10.04 -16.64
CA MET A 326 18.03 -9.15 -15.79
C MET A 326 18.63 -9.90 -14.61
N GLN A 327 19.83 -9.49 -14.23
CA GLN A 327 20.49 -9.92 -13.01
C GLN A 327 21.28 -8.74 -12.47
N THR A 328 20.86 -8.25 -11.32
CA THR A 328 21.55 -7.26 -10.49
C THR A 328 22.05 -7.93 -9.22
N ASP A 329 22.77 -7.20 -8.38
CA ASP A 329 23.25 -7.72 -7.09
C ASP A 329 22.11 -8.20 -6.16
N ASN A 330 20.91 -7.66 -6.33
CA ASN A 330 19.77 -7.91 -5.42
C ASN A 330 18.54 -8.53 -6.11
N THR A 331 18.51 -8.61 -7.44
CA THR A 331 17.35 -9.08 -8.19
C THR A 331 17.75 -9.83 -9.44
N GLU A 332 17.10 -10.97 -9.66
CA GLU A 332 17.19 -11.72 -10.90
C GLU A 332 15.78 -12.05 -11.41
N GLY A 333 15.56 -11.96 -12.73
CA GLY A 333 14.24 -12.19 -13.29
C GLY A 333 14.13 -11.95 -14.78
N PHE A 334 13.00 -12.39 -15.34
CA PHE A 334 12.62 -12.06 -16.71
C PHE A 334 11.98 -10.68 -16.76
N GLU A 335 12.23 -9.95 -17.83
CA GLU A 335 11.73 -8.58 -18.03
C GLU A 335 11.18 -8.38 -19.45
N PHE A 336 10.39 -7.32 -19.63
CA PHE A 336 9.91 -6.89 -20.94
C PHE A 336 10.81 -5.75 -21.45
N LEU A 337 11.51 -5.99 -22.55
CA LEU A 337 12.34 -4.98 -23.21
C LEU A 337 11.51 -4.31 -24.30
N SER A 338 11.27 -3.01 -24.13
CA SER A 338 10.62 -2.17 -25.13
C SER A 338 11.53 -2.02 -26.36
N PRO A 339 10.99 -2.03 -27.59
CA PRO A 339 11.79 -1.81 -28.79
C PRO A 339 12.34 -0.38 -28.88
N LEU A 340 11.86 0.54 -28.05
CA LEU A 340 12.27 1.95 -28.04
C LEU A 340 13.44 2.28 -27.09
N GLY A 341 14.00 1.26 -26.42
CA GLY A 341 15.12 1.42 -25.48
C GLY A 341 14.68 1.59 -24.05
#